data_AF-A0A382N210-F1
#
_entry.id   AF-A0A382N210-F1
#
_cell.length_a   1.000
_cell.length_b   1.000
_cell.length_c   1.000
_cell.angle_alpha   90.00
_cell.angle_beta   90.00
_cell.angle_gamma   90.00
#
_symmetry.space_group_name_H-M   'P 1'
#
loop_
_entity.id
_entity.type
_entity.pdbx_description
1 polymer ?
#
loop_
_entity_poly.entity_id
_entity_poly.type
_entity_poly.pdbx_seq_one_letter_code
_entity_poly.pdbx_strand_id
1 'polypeptide(L)'
;MFLDPEPRLIGGDGPFYLHVGDQIARGLGLTYGNDPVAVVGPVYPAYLAFLQIVFGFENVVVVARFGQALMGACLPLLVFDLGRRCIRSEVGIAAAVLLAVDLRFIVESGSVSTETLLT
;
A
#
# COMPACT_ATOMS: atom_id res chain seq x y z
N MET A 1 6.59 13.44 -24.97
CA MET A 1 6.36 12.14 -24.33
C MET A 1 6.17 12.43 -22.85
N PHE A 2 4.93 12.37 -22.34
CA PHE A 2 4.52 12.92 -21.03
C PHE A 2 4.31 11.84 -19.94
N LEU A 3 4.55 10.58 -20.27
CA LEU A 3 4.38 9.46 -19.36
C LEU A 3 5.77 8.88 -19.09
N ASP A 4 6.29 9.15 -17.89
CA ASP A 4 7.44 8.44 -17.36
C ASP A 4 6.97 7.03 -16.96
N PRO A 5 7.49 5.95 -17.58
CA PRO A 5 7.13 4.58 -17.21
C PRO A 5 7.70 4.18 -15.85
N GLU A 6 8.69 4.92 -15.33
CA GLU A 6 9.32 4.70 -14.04
C GLU A 6 9.28 5.98 -13.20
N PRO A 7 8.09 6.53 -12.90
CA PRO A 7 8.01 7.75 -12.12
C PRO A 7 8.74 7.47 -10.80
N ARG A 8 9.75 8.29 -10.52
CA ARG A 8 10.50 8.25 -9.27
C ARG A 8 9.57 8.71 -8.14
N LEU A 9 8.70 7.81 -7.69
CA LEU A 9 7.92 7.90 -6.46
C LEU A 9 8.89 7.65 -5.28
N ILE A 10 9.94 8.47 -5.22
CA ILE A 10 11.00 8.42 -4.22
C ILE A 10 10.65 9.48 -3.18
N GLY A 11 10.20 9.03 -2.01
CA GLY A 11 9.80 9.88 -0.89
C GLY A 11 9.03 9.06 0.15
N GLY A 12 8.94 9.59 1.37
CA GLY A 12 8.23 8.95 2.48
C GLY A 12 8.99 7.77 3.11
N ASP A 13 8.25 6.95 3.86
CA ASP A 13 8.81 5.89 4.72
C ASP A 13 9.00 4.54 3.99
N GLY A 14 8.76 4.49 2.67
CA GLY A 14 8.84 3.27 1.87
C GLY A 14 10.19 2.52 1.95
N PRO A 15 11.35 3.19 1.77
CA PRO A 15 12.66 2.55 1.93
C PRO A 15 12.88 1.97 3.33
N PHE A 16 12.36 2.64 4.36
CA PHE A 16 12.42 2.15 5.73
C PHE A 16 11.60 0.86 5.89
N TYR A 17 10.35 0.84 5.42
CA TYR A 17 9.50 -0.37 5.48
C TYR A 17 10.06 -1.53 4.67
N LEU A 18 10.63 -1.27 3.49
CA LEU A 18 11.28 -2.28 2.67
C LEU A 18 12.50 -2.88 3.38
N HIS A 19 13.31 -2.05 4.05
CA HIS A 19 14.44 -2.52 4.84
C HIS A 19 13.99 -3.40 6.00
N VAL A 20 13.02 -2.96 6.80
CA VAL A 20 12.52 -3.75 7.94
C VAL A 20 11.87 -5.07 7.45
N GLY A 21 11.16 -5.04 6.31
CA GLY A 21 10.65 -6.24 5.66
C GLY A 21 11.75 -7.22 5.25
N ASP A 22 12.87 -6.72 4.73
CA ASP A 22 14.05 -7.53 4.38
C ASP A 22 14.69 -8.18 5.60
N GLN A 23 14.80 -7.45 6.72
CA GLN A 23 15.30 -8.03 7.97
C GLN A 23 14.39 -9.14 8.50
N ILE A 24 13.07 -8.96 8.44
CA ILE A 24 12.12 -10.01 8.80
C ILE A 24 12.23 -11.22 7.86
N ALA A 25 12.30 -11.00 6.54
CA ALA A 25 12.41 -12.07 5.56
C ALA A 25 13.69 -12.91 5.75
N ARG A 26 14.76 -12.30 6.24
CA ARG A 26 16.04 -12.95 6.60
C ARG A 26 16.05 -13.60 7.97
N GLY A 27 14.97 -13.49 8.75
CA GLY A 27 14.87 -14.05 10.10
C GLY A 27 15.57 -13.22 11.19
N LEU A 28 15.92 -11.97 10.90
CA LEU A 28 16.58 -11.05 11.84
C LEU A 28 15.55 -10.25 12.69
N GLY A 29 14.27 -10.36 12.37
CA GLY A 29 13.18 -9.69 13.09
C GLY A 29 13.05 -8.21 12.75
N LEU A 30 12.36 -7.45 13.62
CA LEU A 30 12.18 -6.00 13.48
C LEU A 30 13.46 -5.26 13.84
N THR A 31 14.38 -5.15 12.88
CA THR A 31 15.66 -4.46 13.08
C THR A 31 15.90 -3.42 12.00
N TYR A 32 16.69 -2.40 12.35
CA TYR A 32 17.18 -1.39 11.42
C TYR A 32 18.66 -1.13 11.75
N GLY A 33 19.56 -1.43 10.81
CA GLY A 33 21.00 -1.29 11.07
C GLY A 33 21.54 -2.17 12.21
N ASN A 34 20.96 -3.36 12.41
CA ASN A 34 21.21 -4.32 13.51
C ASN A 34 20.65 -3.93 14.89
N ASP A 35 20.04 -2.75 15.03
CA ASP A 35 19.36 -2.37 16.26
C ASP A 35 17.88 -2.79 16.21
N PRO A 36 17.32 -3.37 17.29
CA PRO A 36 15.89 -3.62 17.38
C PRO A 36 15.08 -2.34 17.30
N VAL A 37 14.01 -2.34 16.51
CA VAL A 37 13.13 -1.18 16.32
C VAL A 37 11.70 -1.48 16.74
N ALA A 38 11.13 -0.58 17.54
CA ALA A 38 9.74 -0.65 18.01
C ALA A 38 8.89 0.57 17.58
N VAL A 39 9.39 1.40 16.67
CA VAL A 39 8.68 2.62 16.21
C VAL A 39 7.56 2.34 15.20
N VAL A 40 7.49 1.11 14.67
CA VAL A 40 6.46 0.69 13.71
C VAL A 40 5.81 -0.63 14.13
N GLY A 41 4.53 -0.76 13.81
CA GLY A 41 3.81 -2.02 13.99
C GLY A 41 4.33 -3.12 13.05
N PRO A 42 4.30 -4.40 13.45
CA PRO A 42 4.89 -5.50 12.68
C PRO A 42 4.13 -5.84 11.39
N VAL A 43 2.86 -5.45 11.28
CA VAL A 43 1.94 -5.97 10.25
C VAL A 43 2.40 -5.62 8.84
N TYR A 44 2.71 -4.35 8.57
CA TYR A 44 3.12 -3.91 7.24
C TYR A 44 4.52 -4.42 6.85
N PRO A 45 5.55 -4.33 7.72
CA PRO A 45 6.83 -5.01 7.47
C PRO A 45 6.71 -6.52 7.25
N ALA A 46 5.85 -7.22 7.99
CA ALA A 46 5.62 -8.66 7.81
C ALA A 46 4.93 -8.97 6.47
N TYR A 47 3.99 -8.12 6.03
CA TYR A 47 3.41 -8.20 4.69
C TYR A 47 4.47 -8.06 3.60
N LEU A 48 5.36 -7.05 3.72
CA LEU A 48 6.45 -6.87 2.76
C LEU A 48 7.43 -8.04 2.80
N ALA A 49 7.78 -8.55 3.98
CA ALA A 49 8.64 -9.71 4.14
C ALA A 49 8.05 -10.95 3.45
N PHE A 50 6.74 -11.19 3.61
CA PHE A 50 6.04 -12.26 2.91
C PHE A 50 6.14 -12.10 1.39
N LEU A 51 5.93 -10.90 0.87
CA LEU A 51 6.08 -10.64 -0.57
C LEU A 51 7.51 -10.88 -1.05
N GLN A 52 8.53 -10.51 -0.26
CA GLN A 52 9.93 -10.76 -0.61
C GLN A 52 10.26 -12.26 -0.64
N ILE A 53 9.70 -13.05 0.30
CA ILE A 53 9.88 -14.50 0.33
C ILE A 53 9.22 -15.16 -0.89
N VAL A 54 8.02 -14.71 -1.29
CA VAL A 54 7.23 -15.34 -2.35
C VAL A 54 7.67 -14.90 -3.75
N PHE A 55 7.96 -13.61 -3.95
CA PHE A 55 8.20 -13.02 -5.28
C PHE A 55 9.66 -12.57 -5.50
N GLY A 56 10.49 -12.63 -4.46
CA GLY A 56 11.88 -12.21 -4.49
C GLY A 56 12.11 -10.74 -4.12
N PHE A 57 13.30 -10.45 -3.61
CA PHE A 57 13.71 -9.13 -3.12
C PHE A 57 13.70 -8.05 -4.20
N GLU A 58 14.03 -8.39 -5.45
CA GLU A 58 14.07 -7.43 -6.57
C GLU A 58 12.66 -7.00 -7.02
N ASN A 59 11.66 -7.88 -6.87
CA ASN A 59 10.30 -7.65 -7.38
C ASN A 59 9.35 -7.06 -6.33
N VAL A 60 9.77 -7.02 -5.05
CA VAL A 60 8.87 -6.65 -3.94
C VAL A 60 8.20 -5.30 -4.15
N VAL A 61 8.92 -4.30 -4.67
CA VAL A 61 8.37 -2.95 -4.87
C VAL A 61 7.20 -2.98 -5.86
N VAL A 62 7.37 -3.70 -6.97
CA VAL A 62 6.34 -3.82 -8.01
C VAL A 62 5.14 -4.58 -7.47
N VAL A 63 5.38 -5.71 -6.78
CA VAL A 63 4.31 -6.55 -6.24
C VAL A 63 3.55 -5.87 -5.10
N ALA A 64 4.25 -5.15 -4.22
CA ALA A 64 3.64 -4.36 -3.15
C ALA A 64 2.72 -3.28 -3.72
N ARG A 65 3.21 -2.49 -4.68
CA ARG A 65 2.41 -1.48 -5.40
C ARG A 65 1.20 -2.08 -6.09
N PHE A 66 1.37 -3.24 -6.73
CA PHE A 66 0.24 -3.91 -7.39
C PHE A 66 -0.81 -4.38 -6.37
N GLY A 67 -0.38 -4.99 -5.26
CA GLY A 67 -1.28 -5.39 -4.18
C GLY A 67 -2.00 -4.21 -3.55
N GLN A 68 -1.28 -3.12 -3.30
CA GLN A 68 -1.82 -1.86 -2.80
C GLN A 68 -2.82 -1.23 -3.78
N ALA A 69 -2.53 -1.19 -5.07
CA ALA A 69 -3.45 -0.72 -6.10
C ALA A 69 -4.73 -1.58 -6.18
N LEU A 70 -4.60 -2.90 -6.01
CA LEU A 70 -5.75 -3.81 -5.97
C LEU A 70 -6.63 -3.55 -4.74
N MET A 71 -6.03 -3.34 -3.57
CA MET A 71 -6.76 -2.95 -2.35
C MET A 71 -7.42 -1.57 -2.51
N GLY A 72 -6.72 -0.60 -3.08
CA GLY A 72 -7.26 0.71 -3.40
C GLY A 72 -8.45 0.63 -4.36
N ALA A 73 -8.43 -0.27 -5.34
CA ALA A 73 -9.56 -0.51 -6.24
C ALA A 73 -10.79 -1.14 -5.54
N CYS A 74 -10.59 -1.86 -4.44
CA CYS A 74 -11.68 -2.40 -3.62
C CYS A 74 -12.36 -1.34 -2.74
N LEU A 75 -11.64 -0.28 -2.34
CA LEU A 75 -12.16 0.75 -1.44
C LEU A 75 -13.42 1.46 -1.99
N PRO A 76 -13.50 1.88 -3.27
CA PRO A 76 -14.73 2.41 -3.86
C PRO A 76 -15.93 1.46 -3.76
N LEU A 77 -15.71 0.15 -3.83
CA LEU A 77 -16.79 -0.85 -3.71
C LEU A 77 -17.37 -0.88 -2.29
N LEU A 78 -16.51 -0.75 -1.28
CA LEU A 78 -16.93 -0.64 0.12
C LEU A 78 -17.69 0.67 0.37
N VAL A 79 -17.21 1.78 -0.19
CA VAL A 79 -17.91 3.08 -0.09
C VAL A 79 -19.26 3.05 -0.79
N PHE A 80 -19.38 2.39 -1.94
CA PHE A 80 -20.66 2.16 -2.59
C PHE A 80 -21.63 1.39 -1.67
N ASP A 81 -21.19 0.27 -1.11
CA ASP A 81 -22.07 -0.55 -0.25
C ASP A 81 -22.46 0.19 1.03
N LEU A 82 -21.55 0.98 1.62
CA LEU A 82 -21.85 1.84 2.75
C LEU A 82 -22.89 2.92 2.40
N GLY A 83 -22.68 3.66 1.32
CA GLY A 83 -23.62 4.71 0.88
C GLY A 83 -25.00 4.16 0.51
N ARG A 84 -25.04 2.99 -0.12
CA ARG A 84 -26.27 2.25 -0.44
C ARG A 84 -27.04 1.86 0.82
N ARG A 85 -26.34 1.37 1.86
CA ARG A 85 -26.96 0.91 3.12
C ARG A 85 -27.41 2.05 4.02
N CYS A 86 -26.66 3.16 4.06
CA CYS A 86 -26.94 4.26 4.97
C CYS A 86 -27.95 5.28 4.43
N ILE A 87 -27.93 5.55 3.11
CA ILE A 87 -28.77 6.59 2.51
C ILE A 87 -29.59 5.99 1.37
N ARG A 88 -29.01 5.88 0.17
CA ARG A 88 -29.63 5.35 -1.05
C ARG A 88 -28.55 4.94 -2.04
N SER A 89 -28.91 4.11 -3.02
CA SER A 89 -27.99 3.59 -4.04
C SER A 89 -27.31 4.69 -4.84
N GLU A 90 -28.01 5.79 -5.17
CA GLU A 90 -27.48 6.90 -5.96
C GLU A 90 -26.33 7.60 -5.24
N VAL A 91 -26.44 7.74 -3.91
CA VAL A 91 -25.40 8.33 -3.07
C VAL A 91 -24.18 7.42 -3.01
N GLY A 92 -24.40 6.10 -2.89
CA GLY A 92 -23.31 5.12 -2.97
C GLY A 92 -22.55 5.20 -4.29
N ILE A 93 -23.24 5.30 -5.42
CA ILE A 93 -22.61 5.41 -6.75
C ILE A 93 -21.80 6.71 -6.83
N ALA A 94 -22.40 7.84 -6.44
CA ALA A 94 -21.70 9.14 -6.51
C ALA A 94 -20.44 9.14 -5.63
N ALA A 95 -20.53 8.63 -4.40
CA ALA A 95 -19.40 8.57 -3.48
C ALA A 95 -18.27 7.64 -3.99
N ALA A 96 -18.62 6.47 -4.52
CA ALA A 96 -17.65 5.54 -5.08
C ALA A 96 -16.94 6.10 -6.31
N VAL A 97 -17.67 6.77 -7.20
CA VAL A 97 -17.08 7.42 -8.39
C VAL A 97 -16.14 8.55 -7.97
N LEU A 98 -16.55 9.41 -7.04
CA LEU A 98 -15.70 10.49 -6.54
C LEU A 98 -14.40 9.96 -5.93
N LEU A 99 -14.48 8.87 -5.16
CA LEU A 99 -13.29 8.25 -4.57
C LEU A 99 -12.38 7.60 -5.63
N ALA A 100 -12.96 6.92 -6.61
CA ALA A 100 -12.22 6.25 -7.67
C ALA A 100 -11.41 7.21 -8.56
N VAL A 101 -11.83 8.49 -8.64
CA VAL A 101 -11.14 9.53 -9.41
C VAL A 101 -10.32 10.49 -8.54
N ASP A 102 -10.29 10.30 -7.21
CA ASP A 102 -9.50 11.15 -6.33
C ASP A 102 -8.00 10.90 -6.56
N LEU A 103 -7.33 11.92 -7.09
CA LEU A 103 -5.90 11.85 -7.45
C LEU A 103 -5.00 11.51 -6.26
N ARG A 104 -5.40 11.87 -5.03
CA ARG A 104 -4.61 11.53 -3.83
C ARG A 104 -4.58 10.02 -3.64
N PHE A 105 -5.72 9.36 -3.73
CA PHE A 105 -5.79 7.91 -3.62
C PHE A 105 -5.03 7.19 -4.74
N ILE A 106 -5.07 7.73 -5.95
CA ILE A 106 -4.32 7.19 -7.09
C ILE A 106 -2.81 7.29 -6.86
N VAL A 107 -2.32 8.43 -6.37
CA VAL A 107 -0.89 8.65 -6.10
C VAL A 107 -0.42 7.82 -4.91
N GLU A 108 -1.17 7.81 -3.80
CA GLU A 108 -0.83 7.03 -2.60
C GLU A 108 -0.87 5.51 -2.87
N SER A 109 -1.71 5.06 -3.82
CA SER A 109 -1.72 3.66 -4.27
C SER A 109 -0.43 3.22 -4.96
N GLY A 110 0.33 4.17 -5.51
CA GLY A 110 1.64 3.93 -6.12
C GLY A 110 2.81 4.00 -5.14
N SER A 111 2.60 4.53 -3.93
CA SER A 111 3.63 4.60 -2.90
C SER A 111 3.67 3.33 -2.06
N VAL A 112 4.85 2.92 -1.60
CA VAL A 112 4.96 1.86 -0.58
C VAL A 112 4.75 2.53 0.77
N SER A 113 3.51 2.48 1.28
CA SER A 113 3.10 3.15 2.51
C SER A 113 2.06 2.34 3.29
N THR A 114 2.04 2.54 4.61
CA THR A 114 1.07 1.89 5.50
C THR A 114 -0.35 2.40 5.27
N GLU A 115 -0.50 3.68 4.92
CA GLU A 115 -1.78 4.32 4.67
C GLU A 115 -2.56 3.58 3.59
N THR A 116 -1.91 3.07 2.54
CA THR A 116 -2.58 2.40 1.44
C THR A 116 -3.19 1.03 1.81
N LEU A 117 -2.68 0.39 2.86
CA LEU A 117 -3.13 -0.94 3.28
C LEU A 117 -4.20 -0.88 4.38
N LEU A 118 -4.32 0.25 5.08
CA LEU A 118 -5.19 0.45 6.23
C LEU A 118 -6.18 1.64 6.11
N THR A 119 -6.30 2.26 4.93
CA THR A 119 -7.37 3.25 4.67
C THR A 119 -8.71 2.57 4.48
#